data_AF-A0A3Q2Q2J0-F1
#
_entry.id   AF-A0A3Q2Q2J0-F1
#
_cell.length_a   1.000
_cell.length_b   1.000
_cell.length_c   1.000
_cell.angle_alpha   90.00
_cell.angle_beta   90.00
_cell.angle_gamma   90.00
#
_symmetry.space_group_name_H-M   'P 1'
#
loop_
_entity.id
_entity.type
_entity.pdbx_description
1 polymer ?
#
loop_
_entity_poly.entity_id
_entity_poly.type
_entity_poly.pdbx_seq_one_letter_code
_entity_poly.pdbx_strand_id
1 'polypeptide(L)'
;LLALLLEKESQQHADIIQLDFLDSYQNLTIKTVMMMQWLAAHCPNASYAMKVDSDIFVNVFHLVQRLRSSPRAGFITGSLIRDGRPRREPSSKWFLSEALYHEDSFPPYVSGAGYVFSTDLAARISRASRFVRVIPLEDVYVGLCLRVLGVRPAYSLSLPLFRNLFEVRKLEYDRCTFARLIIVNGFKPSELLAVWRDFSTGRADC
;
A
#
# COMPACT_ATOMS: atom_id res chain seq x y z
N LEU A 1 -15.82 5.44 25.42
CA LEU A 1 -14.88 6.60 25.43
C LEU A 1 -14.17 6.77 24.09
N LEU A 2 -13.42 5.77 23.60
CA LEU A 2 -12.72 5.85 22.30
C LEU A 2 -13.66 6.04 21.10
N ALA A 3 -14.81 5.35 21.07
CA ALA A 3 -15.80 5.51 20.00
C ALA A 3 -16.32 6.96 19.87
N LEU A 4 -16.60 7.62 21.01
CA LEU A 4 -17.03 9.03 21.02
C LEU A 4 -15.92 10.00 20.56
N LEU A 5 -14.66 9.70 20.88
CA LEU A 5 -13.52 10.48 20.40
C LEU A 5 -13.36 10.34 18.87
N LEU A 6 -13.53 9.12 18.34
CA LEU A 6 -13.47 8.85 16.90
C LEU A 6 -14.63 9.53 16.16
N GLU A 7 -15.85 9.50 16.70
CA GLU A 7 -17.00 10.22 16.14
C GLU A 7 -16.73 11.73 16.07
N LYS A 8 -16.16 12.31 17.13
CA LYS A 8 -15.80 13.73 17.16
C LYS A 8 -14.70 14.06 16.15
N GLU A 9 -13.68 13.23 16.03
CA GLU A 9 -12.61 13.37 15.02
C GLU A 9 -13.19 13.32 13.60
N SER A 10 -14.06 12.35 13.33
CA SER A 10 -14.75 12.18 12.04
C SER A 10 -15.59 13.41 11.69
N GLN A 11 -16.34 13.95 12.65
CA GLN A 11 -17.11 15.19 12.46
C GLN A 11 -16.22 16.42 12.20
N GLN A 12 -15.03 16.46 12.81
CA GLN A 12 -14.12 17.59 12.69
C GLN A 12 -13.32 17.59 11.39
N HIS A 13 -12.86 16.42 10.93
CA HIS A 13 -11.92 16.30 9.81
C HIS A 13 -12.56 15.76 8.52
N ALA A 14 -13.69 15.04 8.62
CA ALA A 14 -14.44 14.49 7.50
C ALA A 14 -13.61 13.60 6.55
N ASP A 15 -12.60 12.90 7.09
CA ASP A 15 -11.64 12.08 6.36
C ASP A 15 -11.58 10.62 6.85
N ILE A 16 -12.50 10.23 7.74
CA ILE A 16 -12.60 8.86 8.29
C ILE A 16 -13.68 8.08 7.57
N ILE A 17 -13.30 6.90 7.07
CA ILE A 17 -14.23 5.86 6.62
C ILE A 17 -14.17 4.72 7.63
N GLN A 18 -15.29 4.46 8.30
CA GLN A 18 -15.41 3.40 9.29
C GLN A 18 -16.30 2.27 8.75
N LEU A 19 -15.88 1.03 8.98
CA LEU A 19 -16.56 -0.18 8.53
C LEU A 19 -16.71 -1.14 9.70
N ASP A 20 -17.74 -1.98 9.66
CA ASP A 20 -18.08 -2.89 10.75
C ASP A 20 -17.36 -4.24 10.61
N PHE A 21 -16.13 -4.31 11.10
CA PHE A 21 -15.36 -5.54 11.23
C PHE A 21 -14.31 -5.42 12.35
N LEU A 22 -13.79 -6.55 12.82
CA LEU A 22 -12.69 -6.56 13.80
C LEU A 22 -11.39 -6.10 13.12
N ASP A 23 -10.98 -4.86 13.36
CA ASP A 23 -9.72 -4.32 12.86
C ASP A 23 -8.53 -4.97 13.58
N SER A 24 -7.79 -5.81 12.85
CA SER A 24 -6.62 -6.52 13.35
C SER A 24 -5.67 -6.82 12.19
N TYR A 25 -4.40 -7.11 12.49
CA TYR A 25 -3.41 -7.44 11.47
C TYR A 25 -3.85 -8.59 10.56
N GLN A 26 -4.50 -9.61 11.14
CA GLN A 26 -5.01 -10.78 10.41
C GLN A 26 -6.17 -10.42 9.47
N ASN A 27 -6.90 -9.34 9.76
CA ASN A 27 -8.06 -8.87 8.98
C ASN A 27 -7.73 -7.71 8.04
N LEU A 28 -6.46 -7.36 7.85
CA LEU A 28 -6.06 -6.32 6.89
C LEU A 28 -6.55 -6.64 5.46
N THR A 29 -6.61 -7.92 5.09
CA THR A 29 -7.16 -8.35 3.79
C THR A 29 -8.62 -7.91 3.62
N ILE A 30 -9.44 -8.03 4.68
CA ILE A 30 -10.83 -7.56 4.66
C ILE A 30 -10.86 -6.05 4.52
N LYS A 31 -10.04 -5.34 5.31
CA LYS A 31 -9.91 -3.88 5.27
C LYS A 31 -9.58 -3.39 3.85
N THR A 32 -8.59 -4.01 3.19
CA THR A 32 -8.21 -3.67 1.82
C THR A 32 -9.32 -3.95 0.81
N VAL A 33 -9.99 -5.11 0.87
CA VAL A 33 -11.09 -5.40 -0.06
C VAL A 33 -12.21 -4.37 0.08
N MET A 34 -12.53 -3.97 1.32
CA MET A 34 -13.53 -2.94 1.57
C MET A 34 -13.08 -1.56 1.10
N MET A 35 -11.80 -1.20 1.27
CA MET A 35 -11.23 0.02 0.68
C MET A 35 -11.37 0.04 -0.84
N MET A 36 -11.08 -1.09 -1.50
CA MET A 36 -11.23 -1.22 -2.96
C MET A 36 -12.69 -1.06 -3.41
N GLN A 37 -13.63 -1.64 -2.65
CA GLN A 37 -15.07 -1.46 -2.89
C GLN A 37 -15.50 0.00 -2.70
N TRP A 38 -15.07 0.63 -1.61
CA TRP A 38 -15.43 2.01 -1.31
C TRP A 38 -14.88 2.98 -2.38
N LEU A 39 -13.61 2.83 -2.77
CA LEU A 39 -12.97 3.63 -3.82
C LEU A 39 -13.70 3.49 -5.16
N ALA A 40 -14.09 2.27 -5.53
CA ALA A 40 -14.82 2.01 -6.76
C ALA A 40 -16.21 2.68 -6.77
N ALA A 41 -16.86 2.78 -5.62
CA ALA A 41 -18.20 3.38 -5.49
C ALA A 41 -18.16 4.91 -5.36
N HIS A 42 -17.18 5.46 -4.64
CA HIS A 42 -17.19 6.87 -4.22
C HIS A 42 -16.15 7.75 -4.91
N CYS A 43 -15.15 7.17 -5.60
CA CYS A 43 -14.09 7.92 -6.28
C CYS A 43 -13.94 7.59 -7.78
N PRO A 44 -15.03 7.45 -8.57
CA PRO A 44 -14.93 6.97 -9.96
C PRO A 44 -14.11 7.88 -10.88
N ASN A 45 -13.95 9.16 -10.53
CA ASN A 45 -13.23 10.15 -11.33
C ASN A 45 -11.76 10.31 -10.95
N ALA A 46 -11.30 9.67 -9.88
CA ALA A 46 -9.88 9.69 -9.53
C ALA A 46 -9.07 8.88 -10.55
N SER A 47 -7.90 9.38 -10.97
CA SER A 47 -7.03 8.61 -11.89
C SER A 47 -6.26 7.49 -11.18
N TYR A 48 -5.87 7.74 -9.93
CA TYR A 48 -5.08 6.83 -9.11
C TYR A 48 -5.56 6.88 -7.66
N ALA A 49 -5.31 5.78 -6.95
CA ALA A 49 -5.39 5.71 -5.50
C ALA A 49 -4.09 5.12 -4.94
N MET A 50 -3.75 5.47 -3.71
CA MET A 50 -2.62 4.91 -2.98
C MET A 50 -3.11 4.30 -1.69
N LYS A 51 -2.71 3.05 -1.43
CA LYS A 51 -2.79 2.45 -0.09
C LYS A 51 -1.42 2.62 0.56
N VAL A 52 -1.40 3.05 1.82
CA VAL A 52 -0.18 3.23 2.60
C VAL A 52 -0.46 3.02 4.08
N ASP A 53 0.52 2.53 4.82
CA ASP A 53 0.42 2.39 6.28
C ASP A 53 0.71 3.75 6.97
N SER A 54 0.24 3.91 8.22
CA SER A 54 0.33 5.18 8.96
C SER A 54 1.75 5.52 9.46
N ASP A 55 2.69 4.59 9.37
CA ASP A 55 4.09 4.70 9.81
C ASP A 55 5.06 4.93 8.63
N ILE A 56 4.53 5.41 7.51
CA ILE A 56 5.25 5.58 6.25
C ILE A 56 5.41 7.07 5.93
N PHE A 57 6.64 7.49 5.64
CA PHE A 57 6.87 8.76 4.99
C PHE A 57 6.53 8.65 3.50
N VAL A 58 5.78 9.62 2.96
CA VAL A 58 5.43 9.67 1.54
C VAL A 58 5.90 10.97 0.90
N ASN A 59 6.77 10.87 -0.10
CA ASN A 59 7.14 11.99 -0.97
C ASN A 59 6.05 12.20 -2.03
N VAL A 60 4.98 12.90 -1.65
CA VAL A 60 3.82 13.14 -2.53
C VAL A 60 4.22 13.89 -3.81
N PHE A 61 5.22 14.78 -3.75
CA PHE A 61 5.70 15.53 -4.91
C PHE A 61 6.30 14.62 -5.98
N HIS A 62 7.23 13.74 -5.56
CA HIS A 62 7.87 12.79 -6.47
C HIS A 62 6.83 11.78 -7.00
N LEU A 63 5.95 11.29 -6.13
CA LEU A 63 4.88 10.38 -6.53
C LEU A 63 4.01 10.99 -7.65
N VAL A 64 3.46 12.19 -7.44
CA VAL A 64 2.59 12.85 -8.43
C VAL A 64 3.34 13.10 -9.74
N GLN A 65 4.62 13.52 -9.67
CA GLN A 65 5.44 13.71 -10.86
C GLN A 65 5.58 12.41 -11.67
N ARG A 66 5.80 11.26 -11.02
CA ARG A 66 5.90 9.95 -11.68
C ARG A 66 4.57 9.50 -12.28
N LEU A 67 3.45 9.73 -11.58
CA LEU A 67 2.13 9.30 -12.06
C LEU A 67 1.65 10.05 -13.31
N ARG A 68 2.23 11.21 -13.64
CA ARG A 68 1.92 11.94 -14.87
C ARG A 68 2.25 11.16 -16.14
N SER A 69 3.26 10.29 -16.09
CA SER A 69 3.67 9.43 -17.22
C SER A 69 3.31 7.95 -17.03
N SER A 70 2.60 7.60 -15.96
CA SER A 70 2.12 6.24 -15.72
C SER A 70 0.84 5.93 -16.51
N PRO A 71 0.56 4.64 -16.81
CA PRO A 71 -0.74 4.23 -17.34
C PRO A 71 -1.87 4.51 -16.35
N ARG A 72 -3.00 5.01 -16.85
CA ARG A 72 -4.19 5.36 -16.03
C ARG A 72 -5.20 4.22 -15.87
N ALA A 73 -4.91 3.04 -16.43
CA ALA A 73 -5.79 1.88 -16.38
C ALA A 73 -5.00 0.58 -16.22
N GLY A 74 -5.51 -0.38 -15.44
CA GLY A 74 -4.86 -1.66 -15.20
C GLY A 74 -3.44 -1.54 -14.62
N PHE A 75 -3.14 -0.47 -13.90
CA PHE A 75 -1.81 -0.13 -13.41
C PHE A 75 -1.73 -0.33 -11.91
N ILE A 76 -0.63 -0.92 -11.45
CA ILE A 76 -0.24 -0.94 -10.03
C ILE A 76 1.28 -0.94 -9.93
N THR A 77 1.82 -0.18 -8.99
CA THR A 77 3.26 -0.06 -8.73
C THR A 77 3.53 0.07 -7.25
N GLY A 78 4.72 -0.33 -6.84
CA GLY A 78 5.18 -0.27 -5.46
C GLY A 78 6.53 -0.97 -5.32
N SER A 79 6.83 -1.46 -4.12
CA SER A 79 7.96 -2.35 -3.89
C SER A 79 7.60 -3.77 -4.34
N LEU A 80 7.99 -4.15 -5.57
CA LEU A 80 7.63 -5.42 -6.20
C LEU A 80 8.46 -6.59 -5.64
N ILE A 81 7.77 -7.60 -5.13
CA ILE A 81 8.32 -8.86 -4.60
C ILE A 81 7.92 -10.00 -5.55
N ARG A 82 8.88 -10.83 -5.98
CA ARG A 82 8.67 -11.90 -6.98
C ARG A 82 9.03 -13.29 -6.49
N ASP A 83 9.77 -13.36 -5.40
CA ASP A 83 10.36 -14.54 -4.79
C ASP A 83 9.77 -14.83 -3.40
N GLY A 84 8.65 -14.17 -3.06
CA GLY A 84 7.94 -14.37 -1.81
C GLY A 84 7.45 -15.82 -1.68
N ARG A 85 7.64 -16.38 -0.49
CA ARG A 85 7.20 -17.74 -0.13
C ARG A 85 6.43 -17.72 1.20
N PRO A 86 5.43 -18.59 1.38
CA PRO A 86 4.70 -18.69 2.63
C PRO A 86 5.63 -19.10 3.78
N ARG A 87 5.53 -18.40 4.90
CA ARG A 87 6.20 -18.81 6.15
C ARG A 87 5.36 -19.91 6.78
N ARG A 88 5.91 -21.12 6.91
CA ARG A 88 5.21 -22.28 7.49
C ARG A 88 5.46 -22.48 8.98
N GLU A 89 6.30 -21.66 9.58
CA GLU A 89 6.62 -21.68 11.01
C GLU A 89 5.49 -20.99 11.80
N PRO A 90 4.75 -21.68 12.69
CA PRO A 90 3.62 -21.12 13.44
C PRO A 90 3.95 -19.90 14.29
N SER A 91 5.21 -19.77 14.74
CA SER A 91 5.67 -18.60 15.51
C SER A 91 5.91 -17.35 14.65
N SER A 92 5.89 -17.48 13.31
CA SER A 92 6.09 -16.35 12.41
C SER A 92 4.90 -15.40 12.43
N LYS A 93 5.17 -14.08 12.50
CA LYS A 93 4.16 -13.03 12.27
C LYS A 93 3.40 -13.20 10.94
N TRP A 94 4.06 -13.78 9.94
CA TRP A 94 3.52 -14.00 8.60
C TRP A 94 3.21 -15.48 8.33
N PHE A 95 2.93 -16.25 9.38
CA PHE A 95 2.57 -17.66 9.26
C PHE A 95 1.37 -17.85 8.33
N LEU A 96 1.52 -18.77 7.38
CA LEU A 96 0.46 -19.19 6.48
C LEU A 96 0.48 -20.71 6.38
N SER A 97 -0.58 -21.35 6.87
CA SER A 97 -0.68 -22.82 6.85
C SER A 97 -0.85 -23.36 5.42
N GLU A 98 -0.38 -24.59 5.21
CA GLU A 98 -0.52 -25.28 3.92
C GLU A 98 -1.99 -25.53 3.57
N ALA A 99 -2.83 -25.78 4.57
CA ALA A 99 -4.28 -25.93 4.41
C ALA A 99 -4.96 -24.65 3.85
N LEU A 100 -4.42 -23.48 4.17
CA LEU A 100 -4.94 -22.21 3.67
C LEU A 100 -4.35 -21.83 2.30
N TYR A 101 -3.07 -22.15 2.08
CA TYR A 101 -2.36 -21.89 0.82
C TYR A 101 -1.37 -23.02 0.52
N HIS A 102 -1.64 -23.83 -0.50
CA HIS A 102 -0.91 -25.06 -0.80
C HIS A 102 0.36 -24.84 -1.64
N GLU A 103 0.45 -23.76 -2.44
CA GLU A 103 1.63 -23.50 -3.26
C GLU A 103 2.84 -23.08 -2.41
N ASP A 104 4.06 -23.37 -2.87
CA ASP A 104 5.31 -22.99 -2.20
C ASP A 104 5.81 -21.59 -2.55
N SER A 105 5.12 -20.90 -3.45
CA SER A 105 5.48 -19.56 -3.90
C SER A 105 4.26 -18.68 -4.10
N PHE A 106 4.42 -17.39 -3.86
CA PHE A 106 3.40 -16.38 -4.14
C PHE A 106 3.50 -15.86 -5.58
N PRO A 107 2.40 -15.34 -6.17
CA PRO A 107 2.52 -14.52 -7.37
C PRO A 107 3.36 -13.27 -7.09
N PRO A 108 3.85 -12.58 -8.13
CA PRO A 108 4.35 -11.22 -7.97
C PRO A 108 3.32 -10.32 -7.28
N TYR A 109 3.75 -9.60 -6.24
CA TYR A 109 2.93 -8.68 -5.47
C TYR A 109 3.72 -7.44 -5.07
N VAL A 110 3.02 -6.39 -4.61
CA VAL A 110 3.63 -5.16 -4.12
C VAL A 110 3.53 -5.11 -2.61
N SER A 111 4.61 -4.75 -1.92
CA SER A 111 4.67 -4.70 -0.46
C SER A 111 3.53 -3.90 0.17
N GLY A 112 2.97 -4.42 1.26
CA GLY A 112 1.92 -3.75 2.04
C GLY A 112 2.30 -2.38 2.61
N ALA A 113 3.60 -2.05 2.73
CA ALA A 113 4.03 -0.74 3.22
C ALA A 113 3.44 0.41 2.38
N GLY A 114 3.30 0.23 1.08
CA GLY A 114 2.57 1.17 0.25
C GLY A 114 2.63 0.84 -1.23
N TYR A 115 1.50 1.05 -1.91
CA TYR A 115 1.37 0.83 -3.33
C TYR A 115 0.34 1.77 -3.95
N VAL A 116 0.55 2.09 -5.22
CA VAL A 116 -0.30 2.99 -6.00
C VAL A 116 -0.90 2.21 -7.16
N PHE A 117 -2.18 2.42 -7.42
CA PHE A 117 -2.90 1.74 -8.48
C PHE A 117 -3.85 2.69 -9.21
N SER A 118 -4.15 2.38 -10.46
CA SER A 118 -5.21 3.08 -11.19
C SER A 118 -6.57 2.73 -10.59
N THR A 119 -7.48 3.70 -10.50
CA THR A 119 -8.75 3.52 -9.78
C THR A 119 -9.64 2.45 -10.41
N ASP A 120 -9.55 2.20 -11.73
CA ASP A 120 -10.26 1.09 -12.39
C ASP A 120 -9.90 -0.27 -11.77
N LEU A 121 -8.67 -0.40 -11.27
CA LEU A 121 -8.16 -1.61 -10.69
C LEU A 121 -8.79 -1.90 -9.32
N ALA A 122 -9.24 -0.89 -8.58
CA ALA A 122 -9.97 -1.08 -7.32
C ALA A 122 -11.23 -1.92 -7.54
N ALA A 123 -12.05 -1.53 -8.52
CA ALA A 123 -13.27 -2.27 -8.87
C ALA A 123 -12.96 -3.68 -9.39
N ARG A 124 -11.88 -3.84 -10.15
CA ARG A 124 -11.46 -5.15 -10.70
C ARG A 124 -10.94 -6.08 -9.60
N ILE A 125 -10.10 -5.58 -8.68
CA ILE A 125 -9.59 -6.33 -7.52
C ILE A 125 -10.75 -6.75 -6.63
N SER A 126 -11.67 -5.84 -6.31
CA SER A 126 -12.88 -6.14 -5.52
C SER A 126 -13.75 -7.24 -6.15
N ARG A 127 -13.87 -7.27 -7.48
CA ARG A 127 -14.58 -8.37 -8.17
C ARG A 127 -13.78 -9.67 -8.14
N ALA A 128 -12.47 -9.61 -8.40
CA ALA A 128 -11.59 -10.78 -8.39
C ALA A 128 -11.51 -11.43 -7.00
N SER A 129 -11.59 -10.64 -5.93
CA SER A 129 -11.54 -11.11 -4.54
C SER A 129 -12.67 -12.09 -4.19
N ARG A 130 -13.75 -12.12 -4.98
CA ARG A 130 -14.84 -13.11 -4.82
C ARG A 130 -14.46 -14.52 -5.27
N PHE A 131 -13.37 -14.65 -6.01
CA PHE A 131 -12.86 -15.91 -6.57
C PHE A 131 -11.52 -16.34 -5.96
N VAL A 132 -10.99 -15.56 -5.01
CA VAL A 132 -9.72 -15.82 -4.35
C VAL A 132 -10.01 -16.19 -2.90
N ARG A 133 -9.40 -17.27 -2.42
CA ARG A 133 -9.48 -17.64 -1.01
C ARG A 133 -8.80 -16.58 -0.14
N VAL A 134 -9.52 -16.04 0.84
CA VAL A 134 -8.98 -15.03 1.76
C VAL A 134 -7.83 -15.62 2.58
N ILE A 135 -6.71 -14.90 2.62
CA ILE A 135 -5.54 -15.20 3.46
C ILE A 135 -5.17 -13.96 4.29
N PRO A 136 -4.55 -14.12 5.48
CA PRO A 136 -4.20 -12.99 6.34
C PRO A 136 -2.87 -12.31 5.96
N LEU A 137 -2.59 -12.21 4.67
CA LEU A 137 -1.46 -11.49 4.10
C LEU A 137 -2.00 -10.58 3.01
N GLU A 138 -2.33 -9.34 3.38
CA GLU A 138 -3.08 -8.40 2.54
C GLU A 138 -2.41 -8.12 1.19
N ASP A 139 -1.12 -7.87 1.20
CA ASP A 139 -0.33 -7.57 0.02
C ASP A 139 -0.20 -8.77 -0.93
N VAL A 140 0.03 -9.96 -0.37
CA VAL A 140 0.00 -11.22 -1.11
C VAL A 140 -1.40 -11.47 -1.68
N TYR A 141 -2.46 -11.21 -0.92
CA TYR A 141 -3.84 -11.38 -1.37
C TYR A 141 -4.19 -10.47 -2.54
N VAL A 142 -3.74 -9.21 -2.53
CA VAL A 142 -3.82 -8.33 -3.70
C VAL A 142 -3.08 -8.95 -4.88
N GLY A 143 -1.87 -9.48 -4.68
CA GLY A 143 -1.13 -10.23 -5.70
C GLY A 143 -1.89 -11.42 -6.30
N LEU A 144 -2.61 -12.19 -5.47
CA LEU A 144 -3.48 -13.28 -5.93
C LEU A 144 -4.63 -12.76 -6.79
N CYS A 145 -5.26 -11.65 -6.40
CA CYS A 145 -6.29 -11.00 -7.22
C CYS A 145 -5.72 -10.52 -8.57
N LEU A 146 -4.51 -9.95 -8.59
CA LEU A 146 -3.84 -9.54 -9.82
C LEU A 146 -3.54 -10.72 -10.74
N ARG A 147 -3.16 -11.88 -10.19
CA ARG A 147 -2.96 -13.13 -10.94
C ARG A 147 -4.25 -13.54 -11.65
N VAL A 148 -5.39 -13.53 -10.97
CA VAL A 148 -6.72 -13.81 -11.57
C VAL A 148 -7.05 -12.82 -12.70
N LEU A 149 -6.69 -11.54 -12.52
CA LEU A 149 -6.94 -10.48 -13.50
C LEU A 149 -5.95 -10.44 -14.68
N GLY A 150 -4.88 -11.25 -14.64
CA GLY A 150 -3.79 -11.18 -15.62
C GLY A 150 -2.99 -9.87 -15.57
N VAL A 151 -3.05 -9.11 -14.47
CA VAL A 151 -2.34 -7.83 -14.30
C VAL A 151 -0.98 -8.09 -13.65
N ARG A 152 0.08 -7.48 -14.18
CA ARG A 152 1.43 -7.56 -13.60
C ARG A 152 1.80 -6.22 -12.96
N PRO A 153 2.26 -6.20 -11.70
CA PRO A 153 2.76 -4.97 -11.10
C PRO A 153 3.94 -4.40 -11.88
N ALA A 154 3.96 -3.09 -12.04
CA ALA A 154 5.07 -2.36 -12.62
C ALA A 154 6.19 -2.16 -11.59
N TYR A 155 7.43 -2.17 -12.07
CA TYR A 155 8.59 -1.81 -11.27
C TYR A 155 8.64 -0.30 -11.04
N SER A 156 8.94 0.12 -9.81
CA SER A 156 9.19 1.52 -9.47
C SER A 156 10.68 1.75 -9.20
N LEU A 157 11.46 1.97 -10.27
CA LEU A 157 12.91 2.11 -10.17
C LEU A 157 13.38 3.52 -10.51
N SER A 158 14.41 3.99 -9.80
CA SER A 158 15.19 5.16 -10.19
C SER A 158 16.07 4.82 -11.39
N LEU A 159 16.29 5.80 -12.26
CA LEU A 159 17.29 5.73 -13.32
C LEU A 159 18.45 6.66 -12.98
N PRO A 160 19.71 6.30 -13.30
CA PRO A 160 20.16 5.07 -13.95
C PRO A 160 20.48 3.92 -12.97
N LEU A 161 20.41 4.14 -11.66
CA LEU A 161 20.89 3.19 -10.65
C LEU A 161 19.95 2.00 -10.38
N PHE A 162 18.77 1.96 -11.03
CA PHE A 162 17.75 0.93 -10.87
C PHE A 162 17.39 0.62 -9.41
N ARG A 163 17.40 1.64 -8.54
CA ARG A 163 17.05 1.48 -7.12
C ARG A 163 15.54 1.54 -6.96
N ASN A 164 15.00 0.72 -6.08
CA ASN A 164 13.58 0.76 -5.73
C ASN A 164 13.23 2.11 -5.10
N LEU A 165 12.20 2.79 -5.64
CA LEU A 165 11.70 4.05 -5.11
C LEU A 165 10.81 3.85 -3.87
N PHE A 166 10.30 2.64 -3.68
CA PHE A 166 9.49 2.28 -2.53
C PHE A 166 10.38 1.56 -1.51
N GLU A 167 11.08 2.32 -0.68
CA GLU A 167 11.96 1.75 0.35
C GLU A 167 11.12 1.24 1.51
N VAL A 168 11.15 -0.07 1.72
CA VAL A 168 10.34 -0.77 2.74
C VAL A 168 11.11 -0.97 4.04
N ARG A 169 12.39 -0.61 4.07
CA ARG A 169 13.23 -0.60 5.27
C ARG A 169 13.16 0.76 5.95
N LYS A 170 13.49 0.78 7.23
CA LYS A 170 13.74 2.02 7.95
C LYS A 170 15.07 2.61 7.50
N LEU A 171 15.05 3.89 7.15
CA LEU A 171 16.24 4.71 6.93
C LEU A 171 16.25 5.87 7.93
N GLU A 172 17.44 6.30 8.34
CA GLU A 172 17.60 7.58 9.02
C GLU A 172 17.27 8.72 8.07
N TYR A 173 16.65 9.78 8.59
CA TYR A 173 16.20 10.89 7.77
C TYR A 173 17.39 11.66 7.18
N ASP A 174 17.47 11.68 5.85
CA ASP A 174 18.37 12.52 5.07
C ASP A 174 17.59 13.16 3.92
N ARG A 175 17.45 14.49 3.93
CA ARG A 175 16.55 15.21 3.04
C ARG A 175 16.72 14.84 1.55
N CYS A 176 17.97 14.77 1.08
CA CYS A 176 18.26 14.50 -0.34
C CYS A 176 18.10 13.04 -0.73
N THR A 177 18.32 12.11 0.20
CA THR A 177 17.95 10.70 0.01
C THR A 177 16.44 10.57 -0.13
N PHE A 178 15.66 11.19 0.76
CA PHE A 178 14.19 11.13 0.73
C PHE A 178 13.60 11.85 -0.49
N ALA A 179 14.25 12.90 -1.01
CA ALA A 179 13.82 13.60 -2.23
C ALA A 179 13.83 12.66 -3.46
N ARG A 180 14.67 11.62 -3.43
CA ARG A 180 14.82 10.62 -4.50
C ARG A 180 13.95 9.38 -4.31
N LEU A 181 13.29 9.23 -3.17
CA LEU A 181 12.41 8.09 -2.85
C LEU A 181 10.94 8.52 -2.86
N ILE A 182 10.04 7.56 -3.04
CA ILE A 182 8.58 7.75 -2.97
C ILE A 182 8.07 7.43 -1.57
N ILE A 183 8.47 6.28 -1.00
CA ILE A 183 8.16 5.94 0.39
C ILE A 183 9.40 5.51 1.16
N VAL A 184 9.36 5.69 2.48
CA VAL A 184 10.27 5.10 3.45
C VAL A 184 9.48 4.66 4.69
N ASN A 185 9.78 3.48 5.21
CA ASN A 185 9.02 2.83 6.29
C ASN A 185 9.58 3.13 7.70
N GLY A 186 8.76 2.94 8.73
CA GLY A 186 9.20 2.75 10.12
C GLY A 186 9.28 4.01 10.98
N PHE A 187 8.33 4.94 10.80
CA PHE A 187 8.26 6.21 11.51
C PHE A 187 7.15 6.26 12.56
N LYS A 188 7.43 6.93 13.67
CA LYS A 188 6.39 7.36 14.61
C LYS A 188 5.67 8.61 14.08
N PRO A 189 4.41 8.86 14.50
CA PRO A 189 3.69 10.06 14.08
C PRO A 189 4.44 11.38 14.35
N SER A 190 5.13 11.50 15.50
CA SER A 190 5.94 12.68 15.82
C SER A 190 7.16 12.85 14.91
N GLU A 191 7.79 11.75 14.51
CA GLU A 191 8.92 11.75 13.57
C GLU A 191 8.44 12.18 12.18
N LEU A 192 7.29 11.67 11.71
CA LEU A 192 6.70 12.08 10.41
C LEU A 192 6.43 13.58 10.35
N LEU A 193 5.88 14.17 11.42
CA LEU A 193 5.62 15.61 11.47
C LEU A 193 6.92 16.44 11.41
N ALA A 194 7.97 16.01 12.13
CA ALA A 194 9.26 16.67 12.11
C ALA A 194 9.95 16.57 10.75
N VAL A 195 10.00 15.35 10.19
CA VAL A 195 10.54 15.06 8.86
C VAL A 195 9.81 15.86 7.79
N TRP A 196 8.47 15.88 7.81
CA TRP A 196 7.68 16.58 6.80
C TRP A 196 7.90 18.10 6.85
N ARG A 197 8.04 18.69 8.04
CA ARG A 197 8.31 20.13 8.20
C ARG A 197 9.60 20.55 7.50
N ASP A 198 10.66 19.77 7.68
CA ASP A 198 11.96 20.01 7.04
C ASP A 198 11.90 19.72 5.52
N PHE A 199 11.34 18.56 5.16
CA PHE A 199 11.28 18.11 3.78
C PHE A 199 10.45 19.03 2.88
N SER A 200 9.29 19.47 3.36
CA SER A 200 8.34 20.26 2.56
C SER A 200 8.90 21.63 2.13
N THR A 201 9.85 22.20 2.87
CA THR A 201 10.48 23.49 2.54
C THR A 201 11.80 23.33 1.81
N GLY A 202 12.61 22.33 2.20
CA GLY A 202 14.00 22.22 1.72
C GLY A 202 14.24 21.19 0.60
N ARG A 203 13.24 20.42 0.16
CA ARG A 203 13.46 19.35 -0.84
C ARG A 203 14.04 19.84 -2.17
N ALA A 204 13.84 21.11 -2.52
CA ALA A 204 14.28 21.70 -3.78
C ALA A 204 15.79 22.03 -3.80
N ASP A 205 16.44 21.97 -2.63
CA ASP A 205 17.88 22.16 -2.49
C ASP A 205 18.67 20.86 -2.78
N CYS A 206 17.95 19.82 -3.18
CA CYS A 206 18.42 18.52 -3.64
C CYS A 206 18.04 18.34 -5.14
#